data_AF-A0A1J8PQ72-F1
#
_entry.id   AF-A0A1J8PQ72-F1
#
_cell.length_a   1.000
_cell.length_b   1.000
_cell.length_c   1.000
_cell.angle_alpha   90.00
_cell.angle_beta   90.00
_cell.angle_gamma   90.00
#
_symmetry.space_group_name_H-M   'P 1'
#
loop_
_entity.id
_entity.type
_entity.pdbx_description
1 polymer ?
#
loop_
_entity_poly.entity_id
_entity_poly.type
_entity_poly.pdbx_seq_one_letter_code
_entity_poly.pdbx_strand_id
1 'polypeptide(L)'
;SIADSTTTGTTIAIITATDTDTTGETMVYTLGGTDANSFSINGSQLKMAQNVVFATKSNYSISITASDGVNTSVAMNFTLSVNQDFAITSSATATATEKTDKIINLTANRTGATFNITGGADKAKFTLNGATLTFAATDFEARADDNTYEVEITASK
;
A
#
# COMPACT_ATOMS: atom_id res chain seq x y z
N SER A 1 -5.38 -8.85 -7.59
CA SER A 1 -4.21 -8.12 -7.08
C SER A 1 -4.16 -8.27 -5.57
N ILE A 2 -3.04 -7.92 -4.95
CA ILE A 2 -2.81 -7.98 -3.50
C ILE A 2 -2.58 -6.53 -3.02
N ALA A 3 -3.13 -6.15 -1.86
CA ALA A 3 -2.85 -4.82 -1.31
C ALA A 3 -1.42 -4.76 -0.74
N ASP A 4 -0.74 -3.63 -0.89
CA ASP A 4 0.49 -3.37 -0.15
C ASP A 4 0.24 -3.46 1.36
N SER A 5 1.27 -3.79 2.13
CA SER A 5 1.17 -4.02 3.59
C SER A 5 0.21 -5.15 4.02
N THR A 6 -0.26 -5.99 3.09
CA THR A 6 -0.99 -7.21 3.44
C THR A 6 -0.13 -8.08 4.35
N THR A 7 -0.66 -8.47 5.50
CA THR A 7 0.07 -9.24 6.51
C THR A 7 0.01 -10.74 6.24
N THR A 8 1.01 -11.48 6.72
CA THR A 8 1.04 -12.95 6.70
C THR A 8 -0.27 -13.55 7.24
N GLY A 9 -0.75 -14.60 6.58
CA GLY A 9 -1.96 -15.33 6.96
C GLY A 9 -3.26 -14.76 6.41
N THR A 10 -3.22 -13.56 5.81
CA THR A 10 -4.37 -12.93 5.15
C THR A 10 -4.82 -13.75 3.95
N THR A 11 -6.12 -14.08 3.89
CA THR A 11 -6.75 -14.67 2.70
C THR A 11 -6.89 -13.61 1.62
N ILE A 12 -6.31 -13.88 0.44
CA ILE A 12 -6.33 -12.96 -0.70
C ILE A 12 -7.25 -13.43 -1.83
N ALA A 13 -7.64 -14.71 -1.83
CA ALA A 13 -8.58 -15.27 -2.79
C ALA A 13 -9.21 -16.57 -2.26
N ILE A 14 -10.34 -16.92 -2.85
CA ILE A 14 -10.93 -18.25 -2.75
C ILE A 14 -10.67 -18.97 -4.07
N ILE A 15 -10.09 -20.17 -3.99
CA ILE A 15 -9.80 -21.05 -5.11
C ILE A 15 -11.01 -21.96 -5.33
N THR A 16 -11.38 -22.15 -6.58
CA THR A 16 -12.46 -23.06 -6.98
C THR A 16 -11.99 -23.90 -8.15
N ALA A 17 -12.45 -25.14 -8.22
CA ALA A 17 -12.32 -26.00 -9.39
C ALA A 17 -13.66 -26.69 -9.66
N THR A 18 -13.91 -27.01 -10.92
CA THR A 18 -15.08 -27.76 -11.36
C THR A 18 -14.63 -29.08 -11.94
N ASP A 19 -15.27 -30.16 -11.52
CA ASP A 19 -15.09 -31.49 -12.07
C ASP A 19 -16.48 -32.09 -12.36
N THR A 20 -16.64 -32.65 -13.56
CA THR A 20 -17.91 -33.19 -14.04
C THR A 20 -18.25 -34.56 -13.47
N ASP A 21 -17.27 -35.33 -12.99
CA ASP A 21 -17.47 -36.67 -12.43
C ASP A 21 -17.47 -36.66 -10.89
N THR A 22 -17.06 -35.55 -10.28
CA THR A 22 -17.01 -35.45 -8.82
C THR A 22 -18.37 -35.05 -8.24
N THR A 23 -19.01 -35.97 -7.52
CA THR A 23 -20.09 -35.65 -6.58
C THR A 23 -19.68 -36.00 -5.16
N GLY A 24 -19.38 -34.98 -4.35
CA GLY A 24 -19.16 -35.11 -2.90
C GLY A 24 -17.69 -35.22 -2.44
N GLU A 25 -16.71 -35.26 -3.34
CA GLU A 25 -15.30 -35.32 -2.94
C GLU A 25 -14.73 -33.94 -2.55
N THR A 26 -13.75 -33.95 -1.65
CA THR A 26 -13.04 -32.75 -1.23
C THR A 26 -11.90 -32.46 -2.20
N MET A 27 -11.95 -31.30 -2.85
CA MET A 27 -10.89 -30.87 -3.76
C MET A 27 -9.64 -30.44 -2.99
N VAL A 28 -8.48 -30.95 -3.37
CA VAL A 28 -7.17 -30.61 -2.81
C VAL A 28 -6.40 -29.73 -3.79
N TYR A 29 -5.89 -28.60 -3.33
CA TYR A 29 -5.13 -27.67 -4.16
C TYR A 29 -3.65 -27.69 -3.79
N THR A 30 -2.78 -27.64 -4.81
CA THR A 30 -1.32 -27.60 -4.62
C THR A 30 -0.73 -26.36 -5.28
N LEU A 31 0.15 -25.66 -4.55
CA LEU A 31 0.89 -24.50 -5.06
C LEU A 31 2.16 -24.93 -5.81
N GLY A 32 2.43 -24.23 -6.90
CA GLY A 32 3.68 -24.28 -7.64
C GLY A 32 4.07 -22.91 -8.18
N GLY A 33 5.06 -22.89 -9.06
CA GLY A 33 5.60 -21.66 -9.64
C GLY A 33 6.71 -21.02 -8.79
N THR A 34 7.31 -19.96 -9.34
CA THR A 34 8.49 -19.30 -8.77
C THR A 34 8.26 -18.75 -7.37
N ASP A 35 7.04 -18.24 -7.11
CA ASP A 35 6.71 -17.56 -5.86
C ASP A 35 5.82 -18.39 -4.93
N ALA A 36 5.74 -19.71 -5.13
CA ALA A 36 4.90 -20.60 -4.33
C ALA A 36 5.10 -20.42 -2.81
N ASN A 37 6.36 -20.24 -2.37
CA ASN A 37 6.72 -20.07 -0.97
C ASN A 37 6.20 -18.77 -0.34
N SER A 38 5.78 -17.79 -1.14
CA SER A 38 5.13 -16.56 -0.64
C SER A 38 3.66 -16.78 -0.31
N PHE A 39 3.10 -17.95 -0.61
CA PHE A 39 1.69 -18.28 -0.39
C PHE A 39 1.51 -19.58 0.37
N SER A 40 0.31 -19.77 0.89
CA SER A 40 -0.15 -21.02 1.47
C SER A 40 -1.60 -21.25 1.06
N ILE A 41 -2.03 -22.50 1.08
CA ILE A 41 -3.43 -22.87 0.88
C ILE A 41 -3.95 -23.50 2.17
N ASN A 42 -5.13 -23.07 2.61
CA ASN A 42 -5.89 -23.72 3.68
C ASN A 42 -7.32 -24.00 3.19
N GLY A 43 -7.61 -25.27 2.90
CA GLY A 43 -8.83 -25.64 2.17
C GLY A 43 -8.85 -24.97 0.80
N SER A 44 -9.85 -24.13 0.54
CA SER A 44 -9.95 -23.32 -0.68
C SER A 44 -9.36 -21.90 -0.53
N GLN A 45 -8.84 -21.52 0.63
CA GLN A 45 -8.32 -20.17 0.85
C GLN A 45 -6.87 -20.08 0.37
N LEU A 46 -6.60 -19.20 -0.60
CA LEU A 46 -5.24 -18.78 -0.92
C LEU A 46 -4.84 -17.65 0.04
N LYS A 47 -3.75 -17.84 0.76
CA LYS A 47 -3.28 -16.92 1.80
C LYS A 47 -1.84 -16.48 1.56
N MET A 48 -1.50 -15.28 2.00
CA MET A 48 -0.10 -14.85 2.08
C MET A 48 0.65 -15.65 3.15
N ALA A 49 1.87 -16.11 2.84
CA ALA A 49 2.78 -16.76 3.80
C ALA A 49 3.83 -15.80 4.37
N GLN A 50 3.81 -14.54 3.93
CA GLN A 50 4.72 -13.48 4.36
C GLN A 50 4.03 -12.12 4.28
N ASN A 51 4.60 -11.12 4.96
CA ASN A 51 4.16 -9.73 4.82
C ASN A 51 4.51 -9.23 3.41
N VAL A 52 3.57 -8.48 2.82
CA VAL A 52 3.72 -7.86 1.50
C VAL A 52 4.28 -6.45 1.68
N VAL A 53 5.35 -6.16 0.94
CA VAL A 53 5.93 -4.82 0.85
C VAL A 53 6.17 -4.52 -0.63
N PHE A 54 5.38 -3.59 -1.19
CA PHE A 54 5.45 -3.23 -2.61
C PHE A 54 6.86 -2.85 -3.06
N ALA A 55 7.59 -2.11 -2.22
CA ALA A 55 8.96 -1.70 -2.49
C ALA A 55 9.96 -2.87 -2.59
N THR A 56 9.65 -4.02 -1.98
CA THR A 56 10.46 -5.24 -2.06
C THR A 56 10.05 -6.11 -3.24
N LYS A 57 8.74 -6.26 -3.46
CA LYS A 57 8.19 -7.05 -4.57
C LYS A 57 6.80 -6.57 -4.95
N SER A 58 6.63 -6.22 -6.23
CA SER A 58 5.37 -5.67 -6.75
C SER A 58 4.56 -6.66 -7.59
N ASN A 59 5.06 -7.87 -7.82
CA ASN A 59 4.39 -8.88 -8.63
C ASN A 59 4.80 -10.29 -8.21
N TYR A 60 3.84 -11.21 -8.18
CA TYR A 60 4.05 -12.62 -7.87
C TYR A 60 3.58 -13.52 -9.00
N SER A 61 4.28 -14.62 -9.22
CA SER A 61 3.93 -15.67 -10.18
C SER A 61 3.80 -17.02 -9.48
N ILE A 62 2.59 -17.58 -9.50
CA ILE A 62 2.27 -18.90 -8.94
C ILE A 62 1.56 -19.76 -9.96
N SER A 63 1.54 -21.06 -9.71
CA SER A 63 0.63 -21.99 -10.36
C SER A 63 -0.17 -22.76 -9.33
N ILE A 64 -1.38 -23.19 -9.69
CA ILE A 64 -2.23 -24.02 -8.85
C ILE A 64 -2.73 -25.21 -9.65
N THR A 65 -2.63 -26.40 -9.07
CA THR A 65 -3.35 -27.60 -9.53
C THR A 65 -4.47 -27.95 -8.56
N ALA A 66 -5.52 -28.60 -9.05
CA ALA A 66 -6.59 -29.17 -8.26
C ALA A 66 -6.61 -30.68 -8.44
N SER A 67 -6.88 -31.43 -7.37
CA SER A 67 -7.04 -32.87 -7.40
C SER A 67 -8.28 -33.30 -6.61
N ASP A 68 -9.07 -34.18 -7.21
CA ASP A 68 -10.22 -34.86 -6.61
C ASP A 68 -9.80 -36.13 -5.83
N GLY A 69 -8.49 -36.39 -5.70
CA GLY A 69 -7.92 -37.60 -5.10
C GLY A 69 -7.61 -38.73 -6.09
N VAL A 70 -8.10 -38.64 -7.33
CA VAL A 70 -7.86 -39.63 -8.39
C VAL A 70 -7.11 -38.98 -9.55
N ASN A 71 -7.64 -37.88 -10.07
CA ASN A 71 -7.10 -37.06 -11.13
C ASN A 71 -6.44 -35.80 -10.56
N THR A 72 -5.53 -35.22 -11.34
CA THR A 72 -4.94 -33.91 -11.05
C THR A 72 -5.04 -33.06 -12.30
N SER A 73 -5.50 -31.83 -12.14
CA SER A 73 -5.62 -30.88 -13.24
C SER A 73 -4.25 -30.51 -13.81
N VAL A 74 -4.25 -29.99 -15.03
CA VAL A 74 -3.10 -29.20 -15.52
C VAL A 74 -2.93 -27.98 -14.60
N ALA A 75 -1.69 -27.55 -14.40
CA ALA A 75 -1.38 -26.37 -13.61
C ALA A 75 -1.90 -25.09 -14.30
N MET A 76 -2.66 -24.29 -13.56
CA MET A 76 -3.08 -22.97 -14.01
C MET A 76 -2.16 -21.91 -13.43
N ASN A 77 -1.59 -21.06 -14.29
CA ASN A 77 -0.66 -20.00 -13.88
C ASN A 77 -1.41 -18.70 -13.55
N PHE A 78 -0.97 -18.02 -12.49
CA PHE A 78 -1.52 -16.75 -12.04
C PHE A 78 -0.40 -15.73 -11.87
N THR A 79 -0.69 -14.49 -12.28
CA THR A 79 0.14 -13.34 -11.98
C THR A 79 -0.64 -12.40 -11.05
N LEU A 80 -0.08 -12.13 -9.87
CA LEU A 80 -0.70 -11.26 -8.87
C LEU A 80 0.14 -10.00 -8.69
N SER A 81 -0.40 -8.86 -9.13
CA SER A 81 0.22 -7.56 -8.87
C SER A 81 -0.06 -7.11 -7.43
N VAL A 82 0.92 -6.43 -6.83
CA VAL A 82 0.74 -5.69 -5.58
C VAL A 82 0.32 -4.26 -5.91
N ASN A 83 -0.74 -3.79 -5.26
CA ASN A 83 -1.28 -2.46 -5.41
C ASN A 83 -0.94 -1.63 -4.16
N GLN A 84 -0.16 -0.57 -4.34
CA GLN A 84 0.11 0.41 -3.31
C GLN A 84 -0.85 1.60 -3.42
N ASP A 85 -1.42 2.01 -2.29
CA ASP A 85 -2.28 3.18 -2.20
C ASP A 85 -1.53 4.48 -2.48
N PHE A 86 -2.23 5.49 -3.00
CA PHE A 86 -1.61 6.79 -3.23
C PHE A 86 -1.37 7.51 -1.91
N ALA A 87 -0.15 8.00 -1.69
CA ALA A 87 0.26 8.61 -0.44
C ALA A 87 1.28 9.72 -0.64
N ILE A 88 1.23 10.73 0.24
CA ILE A 88 2.31 11.68 0.47
C ILE A 88 3.44 10.92 1.19
N THR A 89 4.67 11.08 0.72
CA THR A 89 5.86 10.38 1.22
C THR A 89 6.89 11.30 1.87
N SER A 90 6.74 12.62 1.74
CA SER A 90 7.55 13.58 2.49
C SER A 90 7.23 13.50 3.97
N SER A 91 8.20 13.85 4.82
CA SER A 91 8.00 13.92 6.28
C SER A 91 6.80 14.81 6.64
N ALA A 92 5.96 14.33 7.56
CA ALA A 92 4.84 15.10 8.12
C ALA A 92 5.30 16.18 9.13
N THR A 93 6.57 16.14 9.55
CA THR A 93 7.14 17.10 10.49
C THR A 93 8.34 17.83 9.89
N ALA A 94 8.47 19.12 10.22
CA ALA A 94 9.63 19.94 9.90
C ALA A 94 9.93 20.90 11.05
N THR A 95 11.20 21.27 11.21
CA THR A 95 11.62 22.34 12.12
C THR A 95 11.98 23.59 11.32
N ALA A 96 11.64 24.75 11.88
CA ALA A 96 11.93 26.06 11.31
C ALA A 96 12.73 26.89 12.30
N THR A 97 13.64 27.70 11.79
CA THR A 97 14.24 28.79 12.56
C THR A 97 13.22 29.94 12.59
N GLU A 98 13.06 30.57 13.74
CA GLU A 98 12.17 31.73 13.86
C GLU A 98 12.53 32.84 12.85
N LYS A 99 11.53 33.64 12.48
CA LYS A 99 11.64 34.77 11.54
C LYS A 99 12.25 34.43 10.17
N THR A 100 12.37 33.14 9.85
CA THR A 100 13.00 32.64 8.63
C THR A 100 12.07 31.65 7.96
N ASP A 101 11.66 31.95 6.73
CA ASP A 101 10.79 31.07 5.96
C ASP A 101 11.39 29.66 5.85
N LYS A 102 10.54 28.66 6.12
CA LYS A 102 10.91 27.25 5.98
C LYS A 102 10.32 26.67 4.71
N ILE A 103 11.19 26.21 3.82
CA ILE A 103 10.81 25.46 2.63
C ILE A 103 10.68 23.97 2.98
N ILE A 104 9.56 23.38 2.58
CA ILE A 104 9.23 21.96 2.71
C ILE A 104 8.87 21.45 1.31
N ASN A 105 9.69 20.53 0.79
CA ASN A 105 9.43 19.90 -0.50
C ASN A 105 8.54 18.67 -0.28
N LEU A 106 7.32 18.74 -0.80
CA LEU A 106 6.35 17.66 -0.73
C LEU A 106 6.66 16.61 -1.80
N THR A 107 6.55 15.34 -1.42
CA THR A 107 6.70 14.22 -2.35
C THR A 107 5.53 13.26 -2.19
N ALA A 108 5.19 12.55 -3.26
CA ALA A 108 4.19 11.50 -3.23
C ALA A 108 4.73 10.27 -3.97
N ASN A 109 4.17 9.10 -3.69
CA ASN A 109 4.60 7.84 -4.30
C ASN A 109 4.14 7.66 -5.76
N ARG A 110 3.47 8.66 -6.35
CA ARG A 110 3.09 8.69 -7.76
C ARG A 110 3.50 10.01 -8.39
N THR A 111 4.09 9.94 -9.58
CA THR A 111 4.48 11.11 -10.38
C THR A 111 3.26 11.95 -10.79
N GLY A 112 3.42 13.25 -10.97
CA GLY A 112 2.32 14.14 -11.39
C GLY A 112 1.27 14.40 -10.31
N ALA A 113 1.61 14.14 -9.04
CA ALA A 113 0.77 14.53 -7.91
C ALA A 113 0.58 16.06 -7.87
N THR A 114 -0.66 16.49 -7.64
CA THR A 114 -1.02 17.88 -7.34
C THR A 114 -1.27 17.99 -5.84
N PHE A 115 -0.63 18.95 -5.18
CA PHE A 115 -0.78 19.19 -3.74
C PHE A 115 -1.69 20.39 -3.50
N ASN A 116 -2.49 20.34 -2.43
CA ASN A 116 -3.36 21.44 -2.00
C ASN A 116 -3.30 21.61 -0.48
N ILE A 117 -3.27 22.86 -0.02
CA ILE A 117 -3.59 23.19 1.38
C ILE A 117 -5.10 23.09 1.54
N THR A 118 -5.55 22.23 2.45
CA THR A 118 -6.97 21.94 2.65
C THR A 118 -7.48 22.39 4.02
N GLY A 119 -6.60 22.48 5.00
CA GLY A 119 -6.97 22.80 6.38
C GLY A 119 -5.76 23.01 7.29
N GLY A 120 -5.99 22.84 8.59
CA GLY A 120 -5.06 23.17 9.68
C GLY A 120 -5.28 24.58 10.25
N ALA A 121 -5.12 24.72 11.57
CA ALA A 121 -5.33 25.97 12.29
C ALA A 121 -4.41 27.10 11.80
N ASP A 122 -3.19 26.77 11.39
CA ASP A 122 -2.18 27.74 10.98
C ASP A 122 -2.06 27.90 9.47
N LYS A 123 -2.98 27.35 8.66
CA LYS A 123 -2.89 27.30 7.19
C LYS A 123 -2.57 28.65 6.53
N ALA A 124 -3.00 29.76 7.12
CA ALA A 124 -2.73 31.10 6.60
C ALA A 124 -1.24 31.51 6.65
N LYS A 125 -0.43 30.84 7.46
CA LYS A 125 1.04 31.00 7.55
C LYS A 125 1.78 30.14 6.52
N PHE A 126 1.06 29.38 5.69
CA PHE A 126 1.65 28.51 4.69
C PHE A 126 1.22 28.96 3.29
N THR A 127 2.17 28.89 2.35
CA THR A 127 1.91 29.08 0.92
C THR A 127 2.39 27.85 0.16
N LEU A 128 1.70 27.50 -0.92
CA LEU A 128 2.02 26.32 -1.72
C LEU A 128 2.17 26.71 -3.19
N ASN A 129 3.32 26.37 -3.78
CA ASN A 129 3.58 26.53 -5.20
C ASN A 129 4.06 25.20 -5.78
N GLY A 130 3.18 24.50 -6.49
CA GLY A 130 3.45 23.14 -6.96
C GLY A 130 3.64 22.17 -5.80
N ALA A 131 4.85 21.62 -5.66
CA ALA A 131 5.23 20.74 -4.55
C ALA A 131 5.99 21.47 -3.42
N THR A 132 6.21 22.78 -3.55
CA THR A 132 6.96 23.57 -2.58
C THR A 132 6.01 24.26 -1.60
N LEU A 133 5.95 23.75 -0.38
CA LEU A 133 5.24 24.35 0.74
C LEU A 133 6.20 25.27 1.50
N THR A 134 5.85 26.54 1.64
CA THR A 134 6.63 27.52 2.42
C THR A 134 5.86 27.90 3.66
N PHE A 135 6.46 27.68 4.82
CA PHE A 135 5.99 28.18 6.11
C PHE A 135 6.65 29.53 6.40
N ALA A 136 5.84 30.59 6.53
CA ALA A 136 6.29 31.90 6.97
C ALA A 136 6.47 31.90 8.49
N ALA A 137 7.66 31.52 8.94
CA ALA A 137 7.93 31.36 10.37
C ALA A 137 7.89 32.72 11.08
N THR A 138 7.14 32.79 12.17
CA THR A 138 7.07 33.97 13.04
C THR A 138 8.18 33.95 14.08
N ASP A 139 8.23 35.00 14.90
CA ASP A 139 9.04 35.02 16.13
C ASP A 139 8.66 33.85 17.05
N PHE A 140 9.62 33.20 17.71
CA PHE A 140 9.32 32.08 18.60
C PHE A 140 8.47 32.55 19.79
N GLU A 141 8.80 33.70 20.38
CA GLU A 141 8.08 34.26 21.52
C GLU A 141 6.72 34.87 21.14
N ALA A 142 6.37 34.94 19.84
CA ALA A 142 5.08 35.48 19.41
C ALA A 142 3.90 34.53 19.74
N ARG A 143 4.17 33.27 20.09
CA ARG A 143 3.16 32.29 20.48
C ARG A 143 3.40 31.89 21.94
N ALA A 144 2.44 32.22 22.82
CA ALA A 144 2.61 32.06 24.26
C ALA A 144 2.36 30.63 24.77
N ASP A 145 1.79 29.76 23.93
CA ASP A 145 1.14 28.52 24.36
C ASP A 145 1.94 27.28 23.91
N ASP A 146 2.11 27.12 22.60
CA ASP A 146 2.98 26.13 21.98
C ASP A 146 3.69 26.73 20.78
N ASN A 147 4.89 26.23 20.47
CA ASN A 147 5.68 26.65 19.31
C ASN A 147 5.49 25.68 18.13
N THR A 148 4.30 25.10 18.04
CA THR A 148 3.91 24.11 17.04
C THR A 148 2.95 24.75 16.06
N TYR A 149 3.05 24.40 14.78
CA TYR A 149 2.21 24.95 13.72
C TYR A 149 1.68 23.80 12.89
N GLU A 150 0.40 23.85 12.53
CA GLU A 150 -0.26 22.79 11.78
C GLU A 150 -0.86 23.27 10.46
N VAL A 151 -0.70 22.42 9.44
CA VAL A 151 -1.30 22.58 8.11
C VAL A 151 -1.70 21.21 7.58
N GLU A 152 -2.87 21.12 6.96
CA GLU A 152 -3.35 19.89 6.33
C GLU A 152 -3.14 19.97 4.82
N ILE A 153 -2.40 19.00 4.29
CA ILE A 153 -2.08 18.89 2.87
C ILE A 153 -2.74 17.63 2.31
N THR A 154 -3.44 17.78 1.18
CA THR A 154 -3.90 16.65 0.36
C THR A 154 -3.10 16.57 -0.93
N ALA A 155 -2.88 15.35 -1.42
CA ALA A 155 -2.40 15.11 -2.77
C ALA A 155 -3.50 14.44 -3.61
N SER A 156 -3.61 14.84 -4.87
CA SER A 156 -4.47 14.19 -5.88
C SER A 156 -3.66 13.82 -7.13
N LYS A 157 -4.13 12.83 -7.88
CA LYS A 157 -3.55 12.39 -9.15
C LYS A 157 -4.65 12.15 -10.19
#